data_AF-W1W176-F1
#
_entry.id   AF-W1W176-F1
#
_cell.length_a   1.000
_cell.length_b   1.000
_cell.length_c   1.000
_cell.angle_alpha   90.00
_cell.angle_beta   90.00
_cell.angle_gamma   90.00
#
_symmetry.space_group_name_H-M   'P 1'
#
loop_
_entity.id
_entity.type
_entity.pdbx_description
1 polymer ?
#
loop_
_entity_poly.entity_id
_entity_poly.type
_entity_poly.pdbx_seq_one_letter_code
_entity_poly.pdbx_strand_id
1 'polypeptide(L)'
;MKTLFSRLITVIACFFIFSAAWFCLWSISLHLVERPDMAVLLFPFGLRLGLMLQCPRGYWPVLLGAEWLLIYWLTQAVGLTHFSLLMIGSLLTLLPVALISRYRHQRDWRTLLLQGAALTAAALLQSLPWLWHGKESWNALLLTLTGGLTLAPICLVFWHYLANNTWLPLGP
;
A
#
# COMPACT_ATOMS: atom_id res chain seq x y z
N MET A 1 -10.86 29.61 2.45
CA MET A 1 -12.04 28.74 2.67
C MET A 1 -12.29 27.77 1.50
N LYS A 2 -12.38 28.24 0.24
CA LYS A 2 -12.56 27.35 -0.94
C LYS A 2 -11.49 26.25 -1.10
N THR A 3 -10.24 26.54 -0.76
CA THR A 3 -9.11 25.58 -0.83
C THR A 3 -9.17 24.49 0.25
N LEU A 4 -9.61 24.82 1.47
CA LEU A 4 -9.73 23.85 2.56
C LEU A 4 -10.90 22.90 2.32
N PHE A 5 -12.04 23.43 1.86
CA PHE A 5 -13.21 22.63 1.53
C PHE A 5 -12.93 21.66 0.38
N SER A 6 -12.25 22.13 -0.67
CA SER A 6 -11.79 21.26 -1.77
C SER A 6 -10.84 20.17 -1.28
N ARG A 7 -9.85 20.49 -0.41
CA ARG A 7 -8.95 19.48 0.17
C ARG A 7 -9.69 18.45 1.01
N LEU A 8 -10.69 18.86 1.80
CA LEU A 8 -11.53 17.96 2.58
C LEU A 8 -12.30 16.99 1.68
N ILE A 9 -12.93 17.50 0.62
CA ILE A 9 -13.62 16.65 -0.36
C ILE A 9 -12.64 15.65 -0.99
N THR A 10 -11.44 16.10 -1.38
CA THR A 10 -10.41 15.21 -1.95
C THR A 10 -9.98 14.14 -0.95
N VAL A 11 -9.78 14.49 0.32
CA VAL A 11 -9.41 13.53 1.38
C VAL A 11 -10.50 12.48 1.57
N ILE A 12 -11.77 12.90 1.63
CA ILE A 12 -12.92 12.00 1.78
C ILE A 12 -13.04 11.08 0.55
N ALA A 13 -12.93 11.64 -0.66
CA ALA A 13 -12.97 10.87 -1.89
C ALA A 13 -11.82 9.85 -1.97
N CYS A 14 -10.60 10.26 -1.63
CA CYS A 14 -9.45 9.36 -1.55
C CYS A 14 -9.67 8.24 -0.53
N PHE A 15 -10.25 8.55 0.63
CA PHE A 15 -10.57 7.55 1.64
C PHE A 15 -11.52 6.47 1.11
N PHE A 16 -12.61 6.86 0.44
CA PHE A 16 -13.56 5.91 -0.14
C PHE A 16 -12.98 5.10 -1.29
N ILE A 17 -12.29 5.75 -2.24
CA ILE A 17 -11.68 5.08 -3.39
C ILE A 17 -10.61 4.08 -2.93
N PHE A 18 -9.75 4.49 -1.99
CA PHE A 18 -8.74 3.61 -1.42
C PHE A 18 -9.37 2.43 -0.69
N SER A 19 -10.42 2.67 0.13
CA SER A 19 -11.06 1.60 0.87
C SER A 19 -11.72 0.57 -0.05
N ALA A 20 -12.41 1.03 -1.10
CA ALA A 20 -13.00 0.16 -2.10
C ALA A 20 -11.94 -0.64 -2.86
N ALA A 21 -10.86 0.01 -3.31
CA ALA A 21 -9.77 -0.66 -4.02
C ALA A 21 -9.06 -1.69 -3.12
N TRP A 22 -8.80 -1.34 -1.87
CA TRP A 22 -8.18 -2.23 -0.88
C TRP A 22 -9.06 -3.45 -0.63
N PHE A 23 -10.37 -3.26 -0.44
CA PHE A 23 -11.31 -4.35 -0.22
C PHE A 23 -11.44 -5.27 -1.44
N CYS A 24 -11.53 -4.71 -2.66
CA CYS A 24 -11.56 -5.50 -3.89
C CYS A 24 -10.29 -6.32 -4.07
N LEU A 25 -9.11 -5.72 -3.85
CA LEU A 25 -7.83 -6.42 -3.95
C LEU A 25 -7.68 -7.51 -2.87
N TRP A 26 -8.18 -7.25 -1.67
CA TRP A 26 -8.23 -8.27 -0.62
C TRP A 26 -9.14 -9.44 -1.02
N SER A 27 -10.32 -9.17 -1.58
CA SER A 27 -11.24 -10.21 -2.07
C SER A 27 -10.60 -11.08 -3.15
N ILE A 28 -9.87 -10.49 -4.10
CA ILE A 28 -9.12 -11.24 -5.12
C ILE A 28 -8.01 -12.06 -4.45
N SER A 29 -7.28 -11.47 -3.51
CA SER A 29 -6.20 -12.16 -2.82
C SER A 29 -6.70 -13.34 -1.98
N LEU A 30 -7.89 -13.24 -1.41
CA LEU A 30 -8.54 -14.31 -0.65
C LEU A 30 -8.73 -15.56 -1.50
N HIS A 31 -9.12 -15.40 -2.76
CA HIS A 31 -9.29 -16.51 -3.69
C HIS A 31 -7.96 -17.15 -4.12
N LEU A 32 -6.83 -16.43 -4.02
CA LEU A 32 -5.51 -16.96 -4.37
C LEU A 32 -4.80 -17.68 -3.21
N VAL A 33 -5.01 -17.23 -1.98
CA VAL A 33 -4.20 -17.65 -0.83
C VAL A 33 -5.00 -18.52 0.16
N GLU A 34 -6.32 -18.62 -0.01
CA GLU A 34 -7.28 -19.39 0.81
C GLU A 34 -7.30 -19.05 2.31
N ARG A 35 -6.34 -18.25 2.79
CA ARG A 35 -6.22 -17.77 4.17
C ARG A 35 -6.41 -16.25 4.22
N PRO A 36 -7.35 -15.75 5.06
CA PRO A 36 -7.71 -14.34 5.09
C PRO A 36 -6.58 -13.44 5.59
N ASP A 37 -5.77 -13.92 6.54
CA ASP A 37 -4.65 -13.17 7.13
C ASP A 37 -3.55 -12.90 6.11
N MET A 38 -3.25 -13.91 5.30
CA MET A 38 -2.22 -13.89 4.28
C MET A 38 -2.66 -13.13 3.03
N ALA A 39 -3.97 -13.10 2.76
CA ALA A 39 -4.54 -12.32 1.67
C ALA A 39 -4.32 -10.80 1.87
N VAL A 40 -4.26 -10.32 3.11
CA VAL A 40 -3.94 -8.92 3.41
C VAL A 40 -2.49 -8.56 3.04
N LEU A 41 -1.58 -9.54 3.12
CA LEU A 41 -0.15 -9.36 2.89
C LEU A 41 0.25 -9.33 1.40
N LEU A 42 -0.60 -9.84 0.50
CA LEU A 42 -0.32 -9.85 -0.94
C LEU A 42 -0.69 -8.50 -1.58
N PHE A 43 -1.91 -8.38 -2.12
CA PHE A 43 -2.32 -7.19 -2.87
C PHE A 43 -2.59 -5.95 -2.01
N PRO A 44 -3.27 -6.04 -0.85
CA PRO A 44 -3.58 -4.85 -0.05
C PRO A 44 -2.33 -4.15 0.49
N PHE A 45 -1.32 -4.93 0.89
CA PHE A 45 0.02 -4.44 1.22
C PHE A 45 0.70 -3.72 0.05
N GLY A 46 0.69 -4.34 -1.14
CA GLY A 46 1.29 -3.75 -2.34
C GLY A 46 0.64 -2.44 -2.75
N LEU A 47 -0.70 -2.34 -2.67
CA LEU A 47 -1.45 -1.11 -2.94
C LEU A 47 -1.03 0.02 -2.00
N ARG A 48 -0.95 -0.27 -0.69
CA ARG A 48 -0.52 0.71 0.31
C ARG A 48 0.89 1.23 0.00
N LEU A 49 1.84 0.34 -0.22
CA LEU A 49 3.24 0.70 -0.50
C LEU A 49 3.36 1.53 -1.77
N GLY A 50 2.72 1.11 -2.86
CA GLY A 50 2.69 1.87 -4.11
C GLY A 50 2.16 3.29 -3.89
N LEU A 51 0.97 3.40 -3.29
CA LEU A 51 0.35 4.70 -3.03
C LEU A 51 1.16 5.56 -2.05
N MET A 52 1.77 5.00 -1.01
CA MET A 52 2.64 5.79 -0.12
C MET A 52 3.91 6.28 -0.82
N LEU A 53 4.46 5.49 -1.74
CA LEU A 53 5.62 5.85 -2.55
C LEU A 53 5.31 6.92 -3.59
N GLN A 54 4.07 7.06 -4.08
CA GLN A 54 3.67 8.12 -5.03
C GLN A 54 2.90 9.31 -4.42
N CYS A 55 2.01 9.12 -3.45
CA CYS A 55 1.20 10.18 -2.84
C CYS A 55 1.96 11.04 -1.81
N PRO A 56 1.74 12.36 -1.73
CA PRO A 56 2.45 13.23 -0.79
C PRO A 56 2.14 12.88 0.68
N ARG A 57 3.12 13.12 1.57
CA ARG A 57 3.08 12.70 3.00
C ARG A 57 1.83 13.12 3.76
N GLY A 58 1.17 14.21 3.35
CA GLY A 58 -0.07 14.68 3.96
C GLY A 58 -1.24 13.69 3.86
N TYR A 59 -1.26 12.77 2.90
CA TYR A 59 -2.34 11.78 2.76
C TYR A 59 -2.04 10.45 3.45
N TRP A 60 -0.81 10.21 3.89
CA TRP A 60 -0.42 8.97 4.58
C TRP A 60 -1.31 8.61 5.78
N PRO A 61 -1.67 9.53 6.70
CA PRO A 61 -2.54 9.18 7.82
C PRO A 61 -3.94 8.76 7.37
N VAL A 62 -4.42 9.27 6.23
CA VAL A 62 -5.73 8.88 5.67
C VAL A 62 -5.67 7.46 5.14
N LEU A 63 -4.59 7.10 4.43
CA LEU A 63 -4.37 5.74 3.92
C LEU A 63 -4.22 4.72 5.07
N LEU A 64 -3.42 5.03 6.08
CA LEU A 64 -3.25 4.16 7.25
C LEU A 64 -4.54 4.03 8.05
N GLY A 65 -5.25 5.13 8.28
CA GLY A 65 -6.52 5.12 9.00
C GLY A 65 -7.56 4.26 8.29
N ALA A 66 -7.65 4.35 6.96
CA ALA A 66 -8.52 3.51 6.16
C ALA A 66 -8.15 2.03 6.25
N GLU A 67 -6.87 1.70 6.11
CA GLU A 67 -6.38 0.33 6.23
C GLU A 67 -6.67 -0.25 7.62
N TRP A 68 -6.39 0.49 8.70
CA TRP A 68 -6.64 0.02 10.06
C TRP A 68 -8.12 -0.19 10.34
N LEU A 69 -8.99 0.69 9.83
CA LEU A 69 -10.43 0.53 9.94
C LEU A 69 -10.89 -0.74 9.20
N LEU A 70 -10.37 -0.98 8.00
CA LEU A 70 -10.69 -2.19 7.22
C LEU A 70 -10.17 -3.46 7.88
N ILE A 71 -8.95 -3.45 8.42
CA ILE A 71 -8.38 -4.59 9.17
C ILE A 71 -9.25 -4.86 10.41
N TYR A 72 -9.62 -3.82 11.17
CA TYR A 72 -10.53 -3.97 12.31
C TYR A 72 -11.87 -4.59 11.90
N TRP A 73 -12.44 -4.11 10.78
CA TRP A 73 -13.70 -4.63 10.26
C TRP A 73 -13.59 -6.09 9.79
N LEU A 74 -12.51 -6.44 9.09
CA LEU A 74 -12.19 -7.83 8.73
C LEU A 74 -12.01 -8.72 9.96
N THR A 75 -11.36 -8.23 11.01
CA THR A 75 -11.19 -9.00 12.25
C THR A 75 -12.55 -9.37 12.84
N GLN A 76 -13.53 -8.48 12.79
CA GLN A 76 -14.89 -8.78 13.24
C GLN A 76 -15.64 -9.73 12.30
N ALA A 77 -15.48 -9.56 10.97
CA ALA A 77 -16.24 -10.32 9.99
C ALA A 77 -15.69 -11.75 9.76
N VAL A 78 -14.37 -11.91 9.77
CA VAL A 78 -13.67 -13.16 9.37
C VAL A 78 -12.87 -13.77 10.52
N GLY A 79 -12.70 -13.06 11.64
CA GLY A 79 -12.00 -13.58 12.81
C GLY A 79 -10.48 -13.64 12.62
N LEU A 80 -9.87 -12.60 12.04
CA LEU A 80 -8.42 -12.52 11.86
C LEU A 80 -7.68 -12.75 13.20
N THR A 81 -6.94 -13.84 13.30
CA THR A 81 -6.23 -14.26 14.52
C THR A 81 -4.97 -13.41 14.79
N HIS A 82 -4.42 -12.78 13.74
CA HIS A 82 -3.14 -12.06 13.78
C HIS A 82 -3.26 -10.53 13.66
N PHE A 83 -4.33 -9.94 14.20
CA PHE A 83 -4.60 -8.49 14.17
C PHE A 83 -3.38 -7.63 14.61
N SER A 84 -2.76 -7.97 15.76
CA SER A 84 -1.64 -7.20 16.31
C SER A 84 -0.39 -7.25 15.44
N LEU A 85 -0.14 -8.37 14.73
CA LEU A 85 1.03 -8.53 13.85
C LEU A 85 0.89 -7.71 12.57
N LEU A 86 -0.33 -7.65 12.01
CA LEU A 86 -0.63 -6.83 10.84
C LEU A 86 -0.47 -5.33 11.15
N MET A 87 -0.92 -4.90 12.33
CA MET A 87 -0.82 -3.51 12.79
C MET A 87 0.64 -3.09 13.04
N ILE A 88 1.44 -3.96 13.67
CA ILE A 88 2.88 -3.73 13.88
C ILE A 88 3.64 -3.68 12.54
N GLY A 89 3.33 -4.60 11.62
CA GLY A 89 3.95 -4.58 10.30
C GLY A 89 3.63 -3.31 9.50
N SER A 90 2.37 -2.85 9.54
CA SER A 90 1.96 -1.57 8.94
C SER A 90 2.80 -0.41 9.47
N LEU A 91 3.02 -0.34 10.77
CA LEU A 91 3.88 0.67 11.40
C LEU A 91 5.35 0.53 10.99
N LEU A 92 5.88 -0.70 10.95
CA LEU A 92 7.29 -0.97 10.61
C LEU A 92 7.61 -0.58 9.17
N THR A 93 6.67 -0.78 8.24
CA THR A 93 6.88 -0.42 6.83
C THR A 93 6.82 1.09 6.56
N LEU A 94 6.34 1.91 7.51
CA LEU A 94 6.42 3.36 7.39
C LEU A 94 7.86 3.88 7.46
N LEU A 95 8.75 3.24 8.21
CA LEU A 95 10.16 3.64 8.34
C LEU A 95 10.91 3.68 6.98
N PRO A 96 10.98 2.57 6.22
CA PRO A 96 11.67 2.55 4.93
C PRO A 96 11.02 3.50 3.91
N VAL A 97 9.68 3.63 3.93
CA VAL A 97 8.95 4.51 3.02
C VAL A 97 9.14 6.00 3.39
N ALA A 98 9.22 6.33 4.67
CA ALA A 98 9.54 7.67 5.17
C ALA A 98 10.95 8.12 4.76
N LEU A 99 11.93 7.22 4.87
CA LEU A 99 13.32 7.47 4.46
C LEU A 99 13.40 7.78 2.95
N ILE A 100 12.72 7.01 2.11
CA ILE A 100 12.85 7.10 0.65
C ILE A 100 11.97 8.19 0.04
N SER A 101 10.82 8.49 0.65
CA SER A 101 10.00 9.65 0.25
C SER A 101 10.72 10.99 0.36
N ARG A 102 11.83 11.08 1.12
CA ARG A 102 12.67 12.29 1.22
C ARG A 102 13.44 12.58 -0.08
N TYR A 103 13.71 11.55 -0.88
CA TYR A 103 14.47 11.64 -2.14
C TYR A 103 13.57 11.60 -3.39
N ARG A 104 12.25 11.73 -3.22
CA ARG A 104 11.23 11.62 -4.29
C ARG A 104 11.44 12.59 -5.46
N HIS A 105 12.16 13.69 -5.27
CA HIS A 105 12.18 14.79 -6.23
C HIS A 105 13.14 14.60 -7.42
N GLN A 106 14.02 13.59 -7.41
CA GLN A 106 14.95 13.33 -8.51
C GLN A 106 14.43 12.14 -9.35
N ARG A 107 13.91 12.39 -10.55
CA ARG A 107 13.37 11.37 -11.49
C ARG A 107 14.48 10.60 -12.22
N ASP A 108 15.43 10.05 -11.48
CA ASP A 108 16.51 9.24 -12.04
C ASP A 108 16.19 7.75 -11.96
N TRP A 109 16.76 6.93 -12.86
CA TRP A 109 16.74 5.47 -12.76
C TRP A 109 17.21 4.95 -11.38
N ARG A 110 18.04 5.73 -10.67
CA ARG A 110 18.47 5.47 -9.30
C ARG A 110 17.32 5.56 -8.29
N THR A 111 16.35 6.45 -8.48
CA THR A 111 15.20 6.52 -7.57
C THR A 111 14.22 5.38 -7.80
N LEU A 112 14.15 4.81 -9.00
CA LEU A 112 13.44 3.54 -9.25
C LEU A 112 14.11 2.38 -8.51
N LEU A 113 15.44 2.26 -8.57
CA LEU A 113 16.18 1.24 -7.81
C LEU A 113 16.03 1.44 -6.30
N LEU A 114 16.06 2.68 -5.82
CA LEU A 114 15.83 3.01 -4.42
C LEU A 114 14.39 2.68 -3.99
N GLN A 115 13.38 2.88 -4.83
CA GLN A 115 12.00 2.48 -4.54
C GLN A 115 11.86 0.95 -4.49
N GLY A 116 12.52 0.23 -5.40
CA GLY A 116 12.62 -1.22 -5.35
C GLY A 116 13.29 -1.71 -4.07
N ALA A 117 14.39 -1.08 -3.66
CA ALA A 117 15.08 -1.37 -2.40
C ALA A 117 14.22 -0.99 -1.16
N ALA A 118 13.44 0.09 -1.24
CA ALA A 118 12.46 0.45 -0.22
C ALA A 118 11.46 -0.67 0.00
N LEU A 119 10.97 -1.22 -1.11
CA LEU A 119 9.94 -2.22 -1.14
C LEU A 119 10.45 -3.55 -0.62
N THR A 120 11.66 -3.96 -1.01
CA THR A 120 12.29 -5.16 -0.45
C THR A 120 12.57 -5.00 1.04
N ALA A 121 13.07 -3.84 1.49
CA ALA A 121 13.26 -3.55 2.91
C ALA A 121 11.93 -3.54 3.68
N ALA A 122 10.87 -2.97 3.11
CA ALA A 122 9.55 -2.94 3.70
C ALA A 122 8.91 -4.35 3.77
N ALA A 123 9.08 -5.17 2.74
CA ALA A 123 8.62 -6.56 2.75
C ALA A 123 9.37 -7.39 3.81
N LEU A 124 10.69 -7.23 3.93
CA LEU A 124 11.49 -7.86 4.97
C LEU A 124 11.03 -7.42 6.37
N LEU A 125 10.84 -6.12 6.60
CA LEU A 125 10.36 -5.57 7.87
C LEU A 125 8.91 -6.00 8.20
N GLN A 126 8.04 -6.11 7.20
CA GLN A 126 6.66 -6.60 7.38
C GLN A 126 6.64 -8.09 7.76
N SER A 127 7.59 -8.88 7.25
CA SER A 127 7.69 -10.31 7.53
C SER A 127 8.39 -10.66 8.84
N LEU A 128 9.19 -9.73 9.38
CA LEU A 128 9.94 -9.90 10.63
C LEU A 128 9.07 -10.33 11.82
N PRO A 129 7.88 -9.73 12.05
CA PRO A 129 6.94 -10.18 13.08
C PRO A 129 6.45 -11.63 12.90
N TRP A 130 6.51 -12.18 11.67
CA TRP A 130 6.10 -13.54 11.36
C TRP A 130 7.21 -14.57 11.54
N LEU A 131 8.47 -14.16 11.74
CA LEU A 131 9.60 -15.07 12.01
C LEU A 131 9.37 -15.93 13.25
N TRP A 132 8.62 -15.42 14.23
CA TRP A 132 8.27 -16.17 15.45
C TRP A 132 7.34 -17.36 15.18
N HIS A 133 6.68 -17.41 14.01
CA HIS A 133 5.79 -18.49 13.59
C HIS A 133 6.41 -19.45 12.54
N GLY A 134 7.73 -19.35 12.29
CA GLY A 134 8.54 -20.37 11.61
C GLY A 134 8.17 -20.67 10.15
N LYS A 135 7.13 -21.48 9.91
CA LYS A 135 6.68 -21.88 8.57
C LYS A 135 5.93 -20.77 7.82
N GLU A 136 5.18 -19.96 8.55
CA GLU A 136 4.34 -18.91 7.95
C GLU A 136 5.16 -17.67 7.51
N SER A 137 6.40 -17.55 8.00
CA SER A 137 7.29 -16.42 7.68
C SER A 137 7.72 -16.39 6.22
N TRP A 138 8.01 -17.55 5.61
CA TRP A 138 8.45 -17.60 4.22
C TRP A 138 7.32 -17.28 3.26
N ASN A 139 6.10 -17.74 3.58
CA ASN A 139 4.90 -17.39 2.84
C ASN A 139 4.59 -15.89 2.97
N ALA A 140 4.66 -15.32 4.18
CA ALA A 140 4.48 -13.89 4.39
C ALA A 140 5.50 -13.05 3.59
N LEU A 141 6.77 -13.46 3.56
CA LEU A 141 7.79 -12.83 2.72
C LEU A 141 7.45 -12.88 1.23
N LEU A 142 7.12 -14.07 0.72
CA LEU A 142 6.81 -14.26 -0.69
C LEU A 142 5.59 -13.44 -1.10
N LEU A 143 4.53 -13.44 -0.29
CA LEU A 143 3.30 -12.70 -0.55
C LEU A 143 3.53 -11.17 -0.50
N THR A 144 4.23 -10.66 0.52
CA THR A 144 4.52 -9.22 0.60
C THR A 144 5.43 -8.75 -0.53
N LEU A 145 6.41 -9.56 -0.92
CA LEU A 145 7.35 -9.23 -2.00
C LEU A 145 6.67 -9.32 -3.38
N THR A 146 5.86 -10.35 -3.64
CA THR A 146 5.10 -10.48 -4.90
C THR A 146 4.03 -9.41 -5.04
N GLY A 147 3.26 -9.16 -3.99
CA GLY A 147 2.24 -8.12 -3.97
C GLY A 147 2.82 -6.71 -4.13
N GLY A 148 3.93 -6.44 -3.43
CA GLY A 148 4.66 -5.18 -3.57
C GLY A 148 5.25 -5.00 -4.96
N LEU A 149 5.99 -5.98 -5.49
CA LEU A 149 6.64 -5.88 -6.79
C LEU A 149 5.65 -5.83 -7.97
N THR A 150 4.44 -6.36 -7.81
CA THR A 150 3.41 -6.26 -8.85
C THR A 150 2.71 -4.90 -8.82
N LEU A 151 2.24 -4.45 -7.66
CA LEU A 151 1.42 -3.24 -7.57
C LEU A 151 2.22 -1.94 -7.53
N ALA A 152 3.41 -1.91 -6.93
CA ALA A 152 4.22 -0.69 -6.87
C ALA A 152 4.60 -0.13 -8.25
N PRO A 153 5.08 -0.93 -9.24
CA PRO A 153 5.34 -0.41 -10.58
C PRO A 153 4.06 -0.05 -11.33
N ILE A 154 2.94 -0.76 -11.11
CA ILE A 154 1.65 -0.39 -11.70
C ILE A 154 1.24 1.00 -11.22
N CYS A 155 1.28 1.27 -9.91
CA CYS A 155 0.96 2.58 -9.36
C CYS A 155 1.94 3.67 -9.88
N LEU A 156 3.21 3.31 -10.11
CA LEU A 156 4.20 4.22 -10.71
C LEU A 156 3.85 4.58 -12.15
N VAL A 157 3.48 3.59 -12.97
CA VAL A 157 3.06 3.79 -14.35
C VAL A 157 1.79 4.62 -14.41
N PHE A 158 0.80 4.34 -13.56
CA PHE A 158 -0.41 5.16 -13.45
C PHE A 158 -0.09 6.61 -13.09
N TRP A 159 0.79 6.83 -12.12
CA TRP A 159 1.23 8.16 -11.75
C TRP A 159 1.92 8.87 -12.91
N HIS A 160 2.83 8.19 -13.61
CA HIS A 160 3.51 8.75 -14.78
C HIS A 160 2.53 9.09 -15.89
N TYR A 161 1.58 8.21 -16.19
CA TYR A 161 0.53 8.43 -17.18
C TYR A 161 -0.30 9.67 -16.83
N LEU A 162 -0.77 9.77 -15.58
CA LEU A 162 -1.60 10.90 -15.13
C LEU A 162 -0.81 12.22 -15.01
N ALA A 163 0.48 12.17 -14.67
CA ALA A 163 1.29 13.36 -14.43
C ALA A 163 1.97 13.92 -15.71
N ASN A 164 2.32 13.06 -16.67
CA ASN A 164 3.02 13.47 -17.89
C ASN A 164 2.11 13.56 -19.12
N ASN A 165 0.93 12.92 -19.13
CA ASN A 165 -0.02 13.18 -20.20
C ASN A 165 -0.73 14.51 -19.95
N THR A 166 -0.33 15.53 -20.70
CA THR A 166 -1.21 16.66 -20.97
C THR A 166 -2.44 16.10 -21.66
N TRP A 167 -3.59 16.19 -21.01
CA TRP A 167 -4.89 15.88 -21.61
C TRP A 167 -5.08 16.80 -22.81
N LEU A 168 -4.65 16.34 -23.99
CA LEU A 168 -5.06 16.93 -25.24
C LEU A 168 -6.55 16.57 -25.38
N PRO A 169 -7.46 17.55 -25.44
CA PRO A 169 -8.83 17.24 -25.77
C PRO A 169 -8.78 16.49 -27.09
N LEU A 170 -9.49 15.36 -27.16
CA LEU A 170 -9.80 14.71 -28.42
C LEU A 170 -10.53 15.77 -29.25
N GLY A 171 -9.78 16.48 -30.08
CA GLY A 171 -10.33 17.38 -31.08
C GLY A 171 -11.24 16.59 -32.01
N PRO A 172 -12.23 17.26 -32.61
CA PRO A 172 -13.35 16.61 -33.30
C PRO A 172 -12.92 15.57 -34.34
#